data_AF-A0A2W6DDL6-F1
#
_entry.id   AF-A0A2W6DDL6-F1
#
_cell.length_a   1.000
_cell.length_b   1.000
_cell.length_c   1.000
_cell.angle_alpha   90.00
_cell.angle_beta   90.00
_cell.angle_gamma   90.00
#
_symmetry.space_group_name_H-M   'P 1'
#
loop_
_entity.id
_entity.type
_entity.pdbx_description
1 polymer ?
#
loop_
_entity_poly.entity_id
_entity_poly.type
_entity_poly.pdbx_seq_one_letter_code
_entity_poly.pdbx_strand_id
1 'polypeptide(L)'
;QARTQAQALQQAAEVRGSNEPPKTEPPKTEASTTVRAPLTPEEVRTGVRMAKDLPGGGRLKLLKDGTFVTCHSPCQAVVVRFQRELNLADPEAQAFQGRLNTIAEQERAAVAAGDTVAEEHALIAADTLDQDLEAFRLRRIHGMTGVDEATLRNLIRLGADDAALVETLLQRTGHDPARVQPLLEAASGDVNALARLSQAADMFPTRQMPAGGVVRDSRFAPYATEANMPHFLERHSIEHFDFQQVGDQNTFWPEGTTTADVQESLVEALDMMRRNQDQFPPNKLRIYQLRSGVVVNVIRNNGEIVQFYPRHGPGVQHFSKQELTAIGRLLGRLP
;
A
#
# COMPACT_ATOMS: atom_id res chain seq x y z
N GLN A 1 7.19 -8.48 49.19
CA GLN A 1 8.42 -7.66 49.09
C GLN A 1 8.61 -7.02 47.71
N ALA A 2 8.12 -7.58 46.60
CA ALA A 2 8.14 -6.91 45.29
C ALA A 2 7.04 -5.83 45.07
N ARG A 3 6.07 -5.68 45.99
CA ARG A 3 5.04 -4.62 45.93
C ARG A 3 5.42 -3.32 46.65
N THR A 4 6.53 -3.31 47.39
CA THR A 4 6.99 -2.14 48.16
C THR A 4 8.03 -1.30 47.43
N GLN A 5 8.61 -1.81 46.33
CA GLN A 5 9.56 -1.06 45.47
C GLN A 5 8.86 -0.18 44.42
N ALA A 6 7.61 -0.49 44.04
CA ALA A 6 6.87 0.30 43.04
C ALA A 6 6.34 1.63 43.59
N GLN A 7 6.10 1.74 44.90
CA GLN A 7 5.68 3.01 45.53
C GLN A 7 6.84 3.96 45.85
N ALA A 8 8.08 3.47 45.91
CA ALA A 8 9.26 4.31 46.17
C ALA A 8 9.78 5.07 44.92
N LEU A 9 9.40 4.65 43.71
CA LEU A 9 9.76 5.34 42.46
C LEU A 9 8.75 6.43 42.05
N GLN A 10 7.53 6.40 42.59
CA GLN A 10 6.52 7.43 42.31
C GLN A 10 6.68 8.70 43.17
N GLN A 11 7.30 8.60 44.35
CA GLN A 11 7.58 9.76 45.22
C GLN A 11 8.88 10.50 44.91
N ALA A 12 9.73 9.98 44.02
CA ALA A 12 10.97 10.64 43.58
C ALA A 12 10.75 11.62 42.40
N ALA A 13 9.55 11.66 41.82
CA ALA A 13 9.22 12.50 40.67
C ALA A 13 8.60 13.87 41.03
N GLU A 14 8.24 14.12 42.29
CA GLU A 14 7.56 15.36 42.72
C GLU A 14 8.46 16.40 43.40
N VAL A 15 9.79 16.20 43.49
CA VAL A 15 10.71 17.12 44.21
C VAL A 15 11.87 17.63 43.32
N ARG A 16 11.60 17.92 42.04
CA ARG A 16 12.50 18.75 41.21
C ARG A 16 11.78 20.02 40.77
N GLY A 17 11.57 20.92 41.73
CA GLY A 17 11.29 22.32 41.47
C GLY A 17 12.52 22.98 40.85
N SER A 18 12.41 23.33 39.58
CA SER A 18 13.42 24.01 38.77
C SER A 18 13.65 25.43 39.30
N ASN A 19 14.76 25.66 40.02
CA ASN A 19 15.35 27.00 40.14
C ASN A 19 16.18 27.25 38.88
N GLU A 20 15.51 27.57 37.76
CA GLU A 20 16.18 28.14 36.59
C GLU A 20 16.23 29.67 36.77
N PRO A 21 17.42 30.31 36.69
CA PRO A 21 17.51 31.76 36.70
C PRO A 21 16.79 32.35 35.47
N PRO A 22 16.17 33.54 35.58
CA PRO A 22 15.43 34.14 34.47
C PRO A 22 16.35 34.34 33.27
N LYS A 23 16.04 33.67 32.16
CA LYS A 23 16.63 33.96 30.85
C LYS A 23 16.28 35.40 30.50
N THR A 24 17.28 36.27 30.49
CA THR A 24 17.19 37.59 29.88
C THR A 24 16.95 37.42 28.39
N GLU A 25 15.71 37.67 27.95
CA GLU A 25 15.38 37.80 26.52
C GLU A 25 16.19 38.97 25.94
N PRO A 26 16.94 38.76 24.83
CA PRO A 26 17.51 39.88 24.09
C PRO A 26 16.38 40.79 23.58
N PRO A 27 16.63 42.10 23.45
CA PRO A 27 15.61 43.07 23.06
C PRO A 27 14.97 42.67 21.73
N LYS A 28 13.65 42.53 21.73
CA LYS A 28 12.83 42.39 20.52
C LYS A 28 13.04 43.62 19.66
N THR A 29 13.87 43.51 18.64
CA THR A 29 13.88 44.43 17.52
C THR A 29 12.46 44.44 16.93
N GLU A 30 11.78 45.58 16.98
CA GLU A 30 10.44 45.75 16.40
C GLU A 30 10.54 45.52 14.89
N ALA A 31 10.28 44.27 14.48
CA ALA A 31 10.18 43.91 13.09
C ALA A 31 8.97 44.64 12.49
N SER A 32 9.24 45.47 11.48
CA SER A 32 8.23 46.13 10.65
C SER A 32 7.14 45.13 10.24
N THR A 33 5.96 45.26 10.83
CA THR A 33 4.78 44.45 10.52
C THR A 33 4.12 44.96 9.24
N THR A 34 4.77 44.77 8.10
CA THR A 34 4.06 44.79 6.82
C THR A 34 3.22 43.52 6.76
N VAL A 35 1.92 43.65 7.02
CA VAL A 35 0.94 42.57 6.87
C VAL A 35 0.96 42.14 5.39
N ARG A 36 1.58 40.99 5.11
CA ARG A 36 1.60 40.41 3.76
C ARG A 36 0.20 39.90 3.42
N ALA A 37 -0.18 40.02 2.15
CA ALA A 37 -1.43 39.46 1.66
C ALA A 37 -1.42 37.93 1.81
N PRO A 38 -2.58 37.31 2.11
CA PRO A 38 -2.68 35.86 2.18
C PRO A 38 -2.34 35.20 0.83
N LEU A 39 -1.73 34.02 0.87
CA LEU A 39 -1.40 33.24 -0.33
C LEU A 39 -2.65 32.93 -1.15
N THR A 40 -2.49 33.02 -2.46
CA THR A 40 -3.48 32.56 -3.43
C THR A 40 -3.52 31.02 -3.47
N PRO A 41 -4.65 30.42 -3.89
CA PRO A 41 -4.75 28.96 -4.08
C PRO A 41 -3.71 28.39 -5.08
N GLU A 42 -3.21 29.22 -6.00
CA GLU A 42 -2.18 28.80 -6.96
C GLU A 42 -0.78 28.77 -6.34
N GLU A 43 -0.46 29.73 -5.46
CA GLU A 43 0.78 29.72 -4.69
C GLU A 43 0.81 28.53 -3.72
N VAL A 44 -0.32 28.21 -3.08
CA VAL A 44 -0.42 27.01 -2.24
C VAL A 44 -0.24 25.73 -3.05
N ARG A 45 -0.90 25.61 -4.22
CA ARG A 45 -0.73 24.45 -5.11
C ARG A 45 0.71 24.33 -5.64
N THR A 46 1.35 25.45 -5.95
CA THR A 46 2.74 25.49 -6.40
C THR A 46 3.68 25.08 -5.27
N GLY A 47 3.50 25.61 -4.06
CA GLY A 47 4.26 25.18 -2.88
C GLY A 47 4.11 23.69 -2.60
N VAL A 48 2.88 23.14 -2.62
CA VAL A 48 2.64 21.70 -2.44
C VAL A 48 3.30 20.86 -3.54
N ARG A 49 3.31 21.33 -4.79
CA ARG A 49 4.00 20.66 -5.90
C ARG A 49 5.51 20.65 -5.68
N MET A 50 6.09 21.82 -5.37
CA MET A 50 7.52 21.94 -5.03
C MET A 50 7.89 21.03 -3.86
N ALA A 51 7.07 20.95 -2.81
CA ALA A 51 7.30 20.05 -1.68
C ALA A 51 7.36 18.57 -2.08
N LYS A 52 6.55 18.16 -3.04
CA LYS A 52 6.54 16.78 -3.58
C LYS A 52 7.75 16.50 -4.46
N ASP A 53 8.27 17.53 -5.11
CA ASP A 53 9.45 17.45 -5.97
C ASP A 53 10.76 17.58 -5.17
N LEU A 54 10.71 17.94 -3.88
CA LEU A 54 11.87 17.93 -3.00
C LEU A 54 12.34 16.48 -2.76
N PRO A 55 13.62 16.17 -2.99
CA PRO A 55 14.17 14.85 -2.72
C PRO A 55 13.94 14.46 -1.24
N GLY A 56 13.38 13.27 -1.01
CA GLY A 56 13.10 12.78 0.34
C GLY A 56 11.80 13.26 1.01
N GLY A 57 10.90 13.94 0.29
CA GLY A 57 9.56 14.26 0.80
C GLY A 57 9.55 15.34 1.89
N GLY A 58 10.32 16.42 1.68
CA GLY A 58 10.39 17.56 2.58
C GLY A 58 8.99 18.10 2.96
N ARG A 59 8.79 18.42 4.25
CA ARG A 59 7.54 19.06 4.69
C ARG A 59 7.68 20.56 4.57
N LEU A 60 6.93 21.16 3.66
CA LEU A 60 6.68 22.59 3.70
C LEU A 60 5.63 22.87 4.78
N LYS A 61 5.98 23.71 5.75
CA LYS A 61 5.03 24.26 6.71
C LYS A 61 4.60 25.63 6.23
N LEU A 62 3.29 25.79 6.03
CA LEU A 62 2.69 27.10 5.84
C LEU A 62 2.64 27.81 7.21
N LEU A 63 3.36 28.92 7.33
CA LEU A 63 3.31 29.78 8.50
C LEU A 63 2.05 30.68 8.47
N LYS A 64 1.73 31.25 9.65
CA LYS A 64 0.57 32.13 9.83
C LYS A 64 0.63 33.41 8.98
N ASP A 65 1.82 33.82 8.56
CA ASP A 65 2.07 34.99 7.72
C ASP A 65 1.98 34.68 6.21
N GLY A 66 1.59 33.46 5.84
CA GLY A 66 1.50 33.03 4.44
C GLY A 66 2.84 32.64 3.83
N THR A 67 3.92 32.48 4.59
CA THR A 67 5.18 31.95 4.06
C THR A 67 5.26 30.43 4.18
N PHE A 68 5.92 29.78 3.22
CA PHE A 68 6.30 28.38 3.36
C PHE A 68 7.71 28.30 3.93
N VAL A 69 7.91 27.49 4.97
CA VAL A 69 9.24 27.09 5.44
C VAL A 69 9.43 25.61 5.21
N THR A 70 10.60 25.24 4.71
CA THR A 70 11.05 23.86 4.74
C THR A 70 11.27 23.49 6.20
N CYS A 71 10.46 22.57 6.73
CA CYS A 71 10.42 22.25 8.15
C CYS A 71 11.23 21.02 8.55
N HIS A 72 11.94 20.40 7.61
CA HIS A 72 12.73 19.21 7.90
C HIS A 72 14.17 19.40 7.47
N SER A 73 15.05 19.02 8.41
CA SER A 73 16.46 18.80 8.13
C SER A 73 16.61 17.80 6.98
N PRO A 74 17.43 18.08 5.95
CA PRO A 74 17.73 17.13 4.87
C PRO A 74 18.29 15.82 5.44
N CYS A 75 19.03 15.88 6.55
CA CYS A 75 19.55 14.69 7.23
C CYS A 75 18.43 13.77 7.72
N GLN A 76 17.33 14.33 8.25
CA GLN A 76 16.18 13.54 8.69
C GLN A 76 15.49 12.83 7.52
N ALA A 77 15.42 13.47 6.35
CA ALA A 77 14.88 12.85 5.14
C ALA A 77 15.74 11.66 4.69
N VAL A 78 17.07 11.83 4.67
CA VAL A 78 18.03 10.75 4.39
C VAL A 78 17.87 9.59 5.38
N VAL A 79 17.75 9.86 6.69
CA VAL A 79 17.50 8.81 7.71
C VAL A 79 16.24 8.01 7.38
N VAL A 80 15.12 8.68 7.12
CA VAL A 80 13.84 8.00 6.86
C VAL A 80 13.91 7.18 5.58
N ARG A 81 14.48 7.76 4.51
CA ARG A 81 14.59 7.13 3.18
C ARG A 81 15.52 5.92 3.19
N PHE A 82 16.65 6.00 3.88
CA PHE A 82 17.71 4.98 3.87
C PHE A 82 17.89 4.27 5.22
N GLN A 83 16.85 4.24 6.06
CA GLN A 83 16.92 3.67 7.41
C GLN A 83 17.45 2.24 7.42
N ARG A 84 17.06 1.43 6.43
CA ARG A 84 17.50 0.04 6.30
C ARG A 84 18.99 -0.03 5.93
N GLU A 85 19.43 0.74 4.94
CA GLU A 85 20.82 0.78 4.49
C GLU A 85 21.76 1.25 5.61
N LEU A 86 21.38 2.32 6.30
CA LEU A 86 22.17 2.90 7.40
C LEU A 86 22.33 1.96 8.61
N ASN A 87 21.38 1.05 8.82
CA ASN A 87 21.40 0.08 9.93
C ASN A 87 22.18 -1.21 9.60
N LEU A 88 22.76 -1.34 8.40
CA LEU A 88 23.54 -2.53 8.06
C LEU A 88 24.86 -2.55 8.84
N ALA A 89 25.27 -3.74 9.29
CA ALA A 89 26.58 -3.99 9.90
C ALA A 89 27.73 -4.05 8.86
N ASP A 90 27.57 -3.31 7.76
CA ASP A 90 28.52 -3.22 6.67
C ASP A 90 29.45 -2.00 6.87
N PRO A 91 30.77 -2.11 6.64
CA PRO A 91 31.70 -0.99 6.84
C PRO A 91 31.38 0.27 6.02
N GLU A 92 30.88 0.13 4.79
CA GLU A 92 30.48 1.25 3.93
C GLU A 92 29.22 1.92 4.50
N ALA A 93 28.23 1.14 4.93
CA ALA A 93 27.04 1.63 5.62
C ALA A 93 27.38 2.41 6.91
N GLN A 94 28.30 1.89 7.73
CA GLN A 94 28.77 2.58 8.94
C GLN A 94 29.48 3.91 8.61
N ALA A 95 30.23 3.96 7.50
CA ALA A 95 30.84 5.20 7.02
C ALA A 95 29.78 6.24 6.60
N PHE A 96 28.71 5.82 5.91
CA PHE A 96 27.59 6.71 5.58
C PHE A 96 26.87 7.23 6.83
N GLN A 97 26.63 6.38 7.83
CA GLN A 97 26.06 6.81 9.11
C GLN A 97 26.95 7.85 9.82
N GLY A 98 28.27 7.65 9.81
CA GLY A 98 29.23 8.62 10.35
C GLY A 98 29.20 9.96 9.62
N ARG A 99 29.14 9.94 8.27
CA ARG A 99 28.98 11.14 7.44
C ARG A 99 27.66 11.86 7.75
N LEU A 100 26.55 11.13 7.85
CA LEU A 100 25.24 11.68 8.17
C LEU A 100 25.22 12.40 9.52
N ASN A 101 25.81 11.80 10.55
CA ASN A 101 25.91 12.40 11.87
C ASN A 101 26.73 13.70 11.84
N THR A 102 27.85 13.71 11.10
CA THR A 102 28.67 14.91 10.91
C THR A 102 27.90 16.04 10.22
N ILE A 103 27.19 15.73 9.13
CA ILE A 103 26.38 16.71 8.39
C ILE A 103 25.26 17.26 9.29
N ALA A 104 24.58 16.39 10.04
CA ALA A 104 23.51 16.79 10.95
C ALA A 104 24.01 17.65 12.14
N GLU A 105 25.24 17.45 12.60
CA GLU A 105 25.88 18.33 13.59
C GLU A 105 26.22 19.70 12.99
N GLN A 106 26.78 19.73 11.79
CA GLN A 106 27.11 20.96 11.06
C GLN A 106 25.87 21.78 10.74
N GLU A 107 24.80 21.14 10.24
CA GLU A 107 23.51 21.77 9.97
C GLU A 107 22.94 22.42 11.23
N ARG A 108 22.87 21.68 12.35
CA ARG A 108 22.36 22.21 13.62
C ARG A 108 23.18 23.40 14.12
N ALA A 109 24.51 23.35 13.97
CA ALA A 109 25.38 24.45 14.36
C ALA A 109 25.18 25.70 13.48
N ALA A 110 25.07 25.51 12.16
CA ALA A 110 24.82 26.59 11.20
C ALA A 110 23.48 27.28 11.48
N VAL A 111 22.40 26.51 11.66
CA VAL A 111 21.06 27.03 11.99
C VAL A 111 21.08 27.77 13.33
N ALA A 112 21.75 27.24 14.35
CA ALA A 112 21.87 27.89 15.65
C ALA A 112 22.66 29.22 15.58
N ALA A 113 23.63 29.31 14.67
CA ALA A 113 24.43 30.52 14.44
C ALA A 113 23.78 31.53 13.47
N GLY A 114 22.71 31.14 12.75
CA GLY A 114 22.16 31.93 11.66
C GLY A 114 23.10 32.06 10.45
N ASP A 115 23.99 31.08 10.26
CA ASP A 115 24.97 31.05 9.16
C ASP A 115 24.36 30.35 7.94
N THR A 116 23.80 31.15 7.03
CA THR A 116 23.11 30.65 5.84
C THR A 116 24.05 29.98 4.83
N VAL A 117 25.34 30.34 4.80
CA VAL A 117 26.31 29.73 3.90
C VAL A 117 26.68 28.34 4.40
N ALA A 118 26.90 28.19 5.71
CA ALA A 118 27.15 26.90 6.32
C ALA A 118 25.93 25.97 6.24
N GLU A 119 24.72 26.52 6.36
CA GLU A 119 23.47 25.77 6.18
C GLU A 119 23.36 25.22 4.74
N GLU A 120 23.60 26.06 3.73
CA GLU A 120 23.61 25.64 2.32
C GLU A 120 24.66 24.55 2.04
N HIS A 121 25.86 24.68 2.62
CA HIS A 121 26.89 23.64 2.50
C HIS A 121 26.45 22.31 3.12
N ALA A 122 25.74 22.34 4.26
CA ALA A 122 25.20 21.13 4.89
C ALA A 122 24.09 20.50 4.02
N LEU A 123 23.24 21.32 3.38
CA LEU A 123 22.24 20.86 2.42
C LEU A 123 22.88 20.15 1.22
N ILE A 124 23.86 20.77 0.56
CA ILE A 124 24.60 20.17 -0.57
C ILE A 124 25.29 18.86 -0.15
N ALA A 125 25.85 18.82 1.07
CA ALA A 125 26.49 17.62 1.60
C ALA A 125 25.47 16.49 1.85
N ALA A 126 24.28 16.81 2.34
CA ALA A 126 23.20 15.85 2.53
C ALA A 126 22.68 15.32 1.19
N ASP A 127 22.52 16.16 0.17
CA ASP A 127 22.13 15.75 -1.19
C ASP A 127 23.17 14.82 -1.82
N THR A 128 24.46 15.11 -1.63
CA THR A 128 25.54 14.22 -2.07
C THR A 128 25.48 12.87 -1.36
N LEU A 129 25.21 12.87 -0.06
CA LEU A 129 25.07 11.64 0.73
C LEU A 129 23.83 10.82 0.30
N ASP A 130 22.71 11.47 -0.03
CA ASP A 130 21.50 10.84 -0.56
C ASP A 130 21.80 10.07 -1.86
N GLN A 131 22.52 10.70 -2.80
CA GLN A 131 22.94 10.08 -4.06
C GLN A 131 23.89 8.89 -3.84
N ASP A 132 24.86 9.04 -2.92
CA ASP A 132 25.79 7.96 -2.58
C ASP A 132 25.06 6.75 -1.97
N LEU A 133 24.09 7.00 -1.08
CA LEU A 133 23.26 5.96 -0.47
C LEU A 133 22.34 5.27 -1.49
N GLU A 134 21.77 6.03 -2.45
CA GLU A 134 21.02 5.44 -3.55
C GLU A 134 21.91 4.52 -4.40
N ALA A 135 23.12 4.96 -4.75
CA ALA A 135 24.07 4.15 -5.49
C ALA A 135 24.48 2.88 -4.71
N PHE A 136 24.72 2.99 -3.39
CA PHE A 136 24.99 1.85 -2.51
C PHE A 136 23.83 0.85 -2.49
N ARG A 137 22.60 1.34 -2.31
CA ARG A 137 21.36 0.54 -2.37
C ARG A 137 21.25 -0.21 -3.70
N LEU A 138 21.41 0.49 -4.82
CA LEU A 138 21.30 -0.09 -6.16
C LEU A 138 22.37 -1.17 -6.39
N ARG A 139 23.64 -0.89 -6.07
CA ARG A 139 24.73 -1.88 -6.15
C ARG A 139 24.43 -3.12 -5.32
N ARG A 140 23.93 -2.96 -4.09
CA ARG A 140 23.59 -4.06 -3.19
C ARG A 140 22.47 -4.94 -3.78
N ILE A 141 21.36 -4.33 -4.21
CA ILE A 141 20.23 -5.06 -4.78
C ILE A 141 20.64 -5.71 -6.11
N HIS A 142 21.42 -5.02 -6.95
CA HIS A 142 21.99 -5.58 -8.17
C HIS A 142 22.84 -6.82 -7.86
N GLY A 143 23.75 -6.74 -6.89
CA GLY A 143 24.60 -7.87 -6.50
C GLY A 143 23.83 -9.11 -6.01
N MET A 144 22.64 -8.92 -5.40
CA MET A 144 21.80 -10.03 -4.94
C MET A 144 20.88 -10.60 -6.02
N THR A 145 20.36 -9.75 -6.91
CA THR A 145 19.28 -10.11 -7.85
C THR A 145 19.76 -10.26 -9.30
N GLY A 146 20.90 -9.68 -9.65
CA GLY A 146 21.39 -9.59 -11.02
C GLY A 146 20.65 -8.58 -11.90
N VAL A 147 19.59 -7.93 -11.42
CA VAL A 147 18.83 -6.91 -12.17
C VAL A 147 19.67 -5.64 -12.30
N ASP A 148 19.71 -5.05 -13.49
CA ASP A 148 20.50 -3.85 -13.74
C ASP A 148 20.01 -2.64 -12.92
N GLU A 149 20.93 -1.74 -12.59
CA GLU A 149 20.65 -0.60 -11.71
C GLU A 149 19.60 0.37 -12.27
N ALA A 150 19.49 0.52 -13.60
CA ALA A 150 18.52 1.40 -14.23
C ALA A 150 17.09 0.85 -14.06
N THR A 151 16.92 -0.47 -14.29
CA THR A 151 15.67 -1.17 -14.01
C THR A 151 15.31 -1.12 -12.53
N LEU A 152 16.26 -1.38 -11.63
CA LEU A 152 16.03 -1.29 -10.19
C LEU A 152 15.57 0.11 -9.76
N ARG A 153 16.22 1.17 -10.25
CA ARG A 153 15.82 2.55 -9.99
C ARG A 153 14.38 2.81 -10.45
N ASN A 154 14.01 2.32 -11.64
CA ASN A 154 12.64 2.47 -12.14
C ASN A 154 11.61 1.72 -11.26
N LEU A 155 11.91 0.49 -10.86
CA LEU A 155 11.03 -0.30 -9.99
C LEU A 155 10.88 0.36 -8.61
N ILE A 156 11.98 0.81 -7.99
CA ILE A 156 11.97 1.51 -6.69
C ILE A 156 11.10 2.77 -6.79
N ARG A 157 11.25 3.56 -7.86
CA ARG A 157 10.41 4.72 -8.13
C ARG A 157 8.92 4.35 -8.25
N LEU A 158 8.58 3.28 -8.98
CA LEU A 158 7.19 2.82 -9.09
C LEU A 158 6.63 2.30 -7.77
N GLY A 159 7.49 1.71 -6.93
CA GLY A 159 7.18 1.27 -5.56
C GLY A 159 7.18 2.38 -4.51
N ALA A 160 6.98 3.65 -4.92
CA ALA A 160 6.98 4.81 -4.03
C ALA A 160 8.26 4.94 -3.18
N ASP A 161 9.41 4.59 -3.78
CA ASP A 161 10.75 4.59 -3.16
C ASP A 161 10.95 3.54 -2.04
N ASP A 162 10.03 2.57 -1.92
CA ASP A 162 10.18 1.42 -1.02
C ASP A 162 11.05 0.32 -1.65
N ALA A 163 12.36 0.48 -1.51
CA ALA A 163 13.32 -0.48 -2.02
C ALA A 163 13.26 -1.86 -1.34
N ALA A 164 12.81 -1.92 -0.08
CA ALA A 164 12.70 -3.20 0.64
C ALA A 164 11.56 -4.05 0.10
N LEU A 165 10.43 -3.41 -0.22
CA LEU A 165 9.32 -4.06 -0.88
C LEU A 165 9.71 -4.53 -2.30
N VAL A 166 10.37 -3.70 -3.10
CA VAL A 166 10.81 -4.09 -4.45
C VAL A 166 11.78 -5.28 -4.39
N GLU A 167 12.73 -5.28 -3.46
CA GLU A 167 13.62 -6.41 -3.23
C GLU A 167 12.83 -7.69 -2.87
N THR A 168 11.82 -7.58 -2.00
CA THR A 168 10.95 -8.72 -1.62
C THR A 168 10.15 -9.26 -2.81
N LEU A 169 9.58 -8.38 -3.63
CA LEU A 169 8.84 -8.77 -4.83
C LEU A 169 9.75 -9.44 -5.85
N LEU A 170 10.97 -8.92 -6.06
CA LEU A 170 11.96 -9.54 -6.93
C LEU A 170 12.38 -10.92 -6.41
N GLN A 171 12.61 -11.09 -5.11
CA GLN A 171 12.92 -12.41 -4.54
C GLN A 171 11.77 -13.41 -4.81
N ARG A 172 10.52 -12.98 -4.64
CA ARG A 172 9.33 -13.81 -4.91
C ARG A 172 9.22 -14.25 -6.37
N THR A 173 9.65 -13.42 -7.32
CA THR A 173 9.57 -13.72 -8.76
C THR A 173 10.81 -14.43 -9.31
N GLY A 174 11.80 -14.79 -8.48
CA GLY A 174 13.06 -15.36 -8.96
C GLY A 174 13.93 -14.32 -9.68
N HIS A 175 13.87 -13.07 -9.21
CA HIS A 175 14.57 -11.90 -9.74
C HIS A 175 14.14 -11.46 -11.14
N ASP A 176 12.90 -11.76 -11.52
CA ASP A 176 12.33 -11.33 -12.79
C ASP A 176 11.64 -9.96 -12.65
N PRO A 177 12.23 -8.86 -13.16
CA PRO A 177 11.64 -7.53 -13.07
C PRO A 177 10.37 -7.36 -13.91
N ALA A 178 10.23 -8.10 -15.01
CA ALA A 178 9.07 -8.01 -15.90
C ALA A 178 7.78 -8.51 -15.22
N ARG A 179 7.92 -9.42 -14.24
CA ARG A 179 6.82 -9.90 -13.41
C ARG A 179 6.46 -8.96 -12.27
N VAL A 180 7.40 -8.15 -11.79
CA VAL A 180 7.18 -7.19 -10.68
C VAL A 180 6.57 -5.89 -11.17
N GLN A 181 7.04 -5.37 -12.31
CA GLN A 181 6.64 -4.06 -12.83
C GLN A 181 5.11 -3.86 -12.95
N PRO A 182 4.31 -4.80 -13.49
CA PRO A 182 2.87 -4.62 -13.63
C PRO A 182 2.14 -4.41 -12.29
N LEU A 183 2.63 -5.03 -11.21
CA LEU A 183 2.06 -4.86 -9.86
C LEU A 183 2.30 -3.45 -9.34
N LEU A 184 3.52 -2.94 -9.50
CA LEU A 184 3.89 -1.58 -9.09
C LEU A 184 3.13 -0.53 -9.91
N GLU A 185 2.96 -0.75 -11.22
CA GLU A 185 2.17 0.11 -12.10
C GLU A 185 0.68 0.11 -11.71
N ALA A 186 0.12 -1.07 -11.40
CA ALA A 186 -1.27 -1.18 -10.94
C ALA A 186 -1.50 -0.45 -9.61
N ALA A 187 -0.49 -0.36 -8.74
CA ALA A 187 -0.56 0.44 -7.53
C ALA A 187 -0.39 1.95 -7.77
N SER A 188 0.18 2.35 -8.91
CA SER A 188 0.35 3.76 -9.29
C SER A 188 1.05 4.62 -8.22
N GLY A 189 2.02 4.04 -7.50
CA GLY A 189 2.74 4.70 -6.41
C GLY A 189 1.94 4.88 -5.10
N ASP A 190 0.72 4.34 -4.99
CA ASP A 190 -0.02 4.30 -3.72
C ASP A 190 0.46 3.11 -2.88
N VAL A 191 1.14 3.41 -1.77
CA VAL A 191 1.70 2.42 -0.83
C VAL A 191 0.61 1.51 -0.24
N ASN A 192 -0.59 2.02 0.01
CA ASN A 192 -1.70 1.21 0.53
C ASN A 192 -2.25 0.28 -0.55
N ALA A 193 -2.38 0.78 -1.78
CA ALA A 193 -2.80 -0.05 -2.90
C ALA A 193 -1.78 -1.17 -3.15
N LEU A 194 -0.49 -0.84 -3.10
CA LEU A 194 0.59 -1.79 -3.29
C LEU A 194 0.64 -2.85 -2.19
N ALA A 195 0.52 -2.45 -0.92
CA ALA A 195 0.43 -3.40 0.20
C ALA A 195 -0.76 -4.35 0.05
N ARG A 196 -1.93 -3.82 -0.32
CA ARG A 196 -3.13 -4.64 -0.59
C ARG A 196 -2.90 -5.62 -1.74
N LEU A 197 -2.29 -5.19 -2.84
CA LEU A 197 -2.04 -6.06 -4.01
C LEU A 197 -0.98 -7.13 -3.74
N SER A 198 0.07 -6.78 -2.99
CA SER A 198 1.09 -7.73 -2.53
C SER A 198 0.46 -8.81 -1.64
N GLN A 199 -0.36 -8.41 -0.66
CA GLN A 199 -1.11 -9.33 0.20
C GLN A 199 -2.10 -10.17 -0.62
N ALA A 200 -2.81 -9.56 -1.57
CA ALA A 200 -3.75 -10.28 -2.42
C ALA A 200 -3.07 -11.39 -3.23
N ALA A 201 -1.83 -11.20 -3.68
CA ALA A 201 -1.09 -12.23 -4.38
C ALA A 201 -0.85 -13.49 -3.53
N ASP A 202 -0.78 -13.38 -2.20
CA ASP A 202 -0.66 -14.52 -1.28
C ASP A 202 -1.97 -15.30 -1.14
N MET A 203 -3.09 -14.67 -1.46
CA MET A 203 -4.41 -15.28 -1.32
C MET A 203 -4.71 -16.30 -2.43
N PHE A 204 -4.07 -16.19 -3.60
CA PHE A 204 -4.35 -17.06 -4.75
C PHE A 204 -3.41 -18.29 -4.78
N PRO A 205 -3.79 -19.45 -4.18
CA PRO A 205 -2.95 -20.63 -4.21
C PRO A 205 -2.84 -21.22 -5.61
N THR A 206 -1.77 -21.97 -5.87
CA THR A 206 -1.65 -22.79 -7.08
C THR A 206 -2.42 -24.09 -6.85
N ARG A 207 -3.74 -24.02 -6.77
CA ARG A 207 -4.60 -25.20 -6.67
C ARG A 207 -5.09 -25.59 -8.05
N GLN A 208 -5.00 -26.88 -8.35
CA GLN A 208 -5.75 -27.45 -9.46
C GLN A 208 -7.23 -27.41 -9.12
N MET A 209 -8.05 -27.06 -10.10
CA MET A 209 -9.49 -27.16 -9.96
C MET A 209 -9.88 -28.59 -9.57
N PRO A 210 -10.80 -28.78 -8.61
CA PRO A 210 -11.37 -30.09 -8.37
C PRO A 210 -12.05 -30.56 -9.66
N ALA A 211 -11.77 -31.79 -10.07
CA ALA A 211 -12.47 -32.43 -11.17
C ALA A 211 -13.96 -32.51 -10.81
N GLY A 212 -14.80 -31.74 -11.49
CA GLY A 212 -16.22 -31.64 -11.21
C GLY A 212 -17.01 -31.31 -12.47
N GLY A 213 -18.22 -31.84 -12.55
CA GLY A 213 -19.19 -31.50 -13.60
C GLY A 213 -20.27 -30.57 -13.06
N VAL A 214 -21.29 -30.34 -13.89
CA VAL A 214 -22.53 -29.68 -13.46
C VAL A 214 -23.14 -30.35 -12.23
N VAL A 215 -23.64 -29.56 -11.29
CA VAL A 215 -24.29 -30.04 -10.07
C VAL A 215 -25.79 -30.12 -10.29
N ARG A 216 -26.42 -31.24 -9.91
CA ARG A 216 -27.87 -31.44 -9.95
C ARG A 216 -28.44 -31.41 -8.55
N ASP A 217 -29.47 -30.59 -8.35
CA ASP A 217 -30.18 -30.48 -7.08
C ASP A 217 -31.67 -30.26 -7.34
N SER A 218 -32.52 -31.12 -6.76
CA SER A 218 -33.98 -31.01 -6.89
C SER A 218 -34.53 -29.66 -6.40
N ARG A 219 -33.81 -28.99 -5.48
CA ARG A 219 -34.18 -27.68 -4.94
C ARG A 219 -34.08 -26.56 -5.96
N PHE A 220 -33.39 -26.75 -7.08
CA PHE A 220 -33.29 -25.78 -8.18
C PHE A 220 -34.60 -25.65 -8.99
N ALA A 221 -35.50 -26.64 -8.89
CA ALA A 221 -36.79 -26.59 -9.53
C ALA A 221 -37.68 -25.46 -8.95
N PRO A 222 -38.51 -24.79 -9.78
CA PRO A 222 -38.78 -25.08 -11.19
C PRO A 222 -37.84 -24.36 -12.17
N TYR A 223 -36.84 -23.64 -11.69
CA TYR A 223 -36.08 -22.69 -12.52
C TYR A 223 -34.94 -23.34 -13.30
N ALA A 224 -34.32 -24.36 -12.73
CA ALA A 224 -33.22 -25.10 -13.33
C ALA A 224 -33.21 -26.56 -12.86
N THR A 225 -32.53 -27.42 -13.61
CA THR A 225 -32.24 -28.81 -13.26
C THR A 225 -30.80 -29.01 -12.80
N GLU A 226 -29.90 -28.12 -13.21
CA GLU A 226 -28.48 -28.18 -12.90
C GLU A 226 -27.82 -26.80 -12.83
N ALA A 227 -26.61 -26.74 -12.29
CA ALA A 227 -25.83 -25.53 -12.12
C ALA A 227 -24.35 -25.77 -12.49
N ASN A 228 -23.74 -24.81 -13.18
CA ASN A 228 -22.33 -24.85 -13.58
C ASN A 228 -21.41 -24.47 -12.42
N MET A 229 -21.35 -25.32 -11.40
CA MET A 229 -20.51 -25.11 -10.23
C MET A 229 -19.01 -24.93 -10.56
N PRO A 230 -18.43 -25.65 -11.54
CA PRO A 230 -17.05 -25.39 -11.97
C PRO A 230 -16.82 -23.93 -12.37
N HIS A 231 -17.70 -23.36 -13.20
CA HIS A 231 -17.61 -21.95 -13.60
C HIS A 231 -17.71 -20.98 -12.41
N PHE A 232 -18.61 -21.26 -11.46
CA PHE A 232 -18.79 -20.37 -10.29
C PHE A 232 -17.53 -20.30 -9.44
N LEU A 233 -16.86 -21.44 -9.25
CA LEU A 233 -15.62 -21.51 -8.48
C LEU A 233 -14.44 -20.93 -9.27
N GLU A 234 -14.29 -21.30 -10.54
CA GLU A 234 -13.19 -20.86 -11.41
C GLU A 234 -13.15 -19.34 -11.59
N ARG A 235 -14.31 -18.67 -11.56
CA ARG A 235 -14.41 -17.23 -11.81
C ARG A 235 -14.56 -16.40 -10.56
N HIS A 236 -15.08 -16.97 -9.48
CA HIS A 236 -15.53 -16.21 -8.32
C HIS A 236 -15.08 -16.79 -6.99
N SER A 237 -14.15 -17.76 -6.96
CA SER A 237 -13.46 -18.18 -5.75
C SER A 237 -11.95 -17.97 -5.90
N ILE A 238 -11.33 -17.37 -4.88
CA ILE A 238 -9.89 -17.09 -4.89
C ILE A 238 -9.08 -18.39 -5.03
N GLU A 239 -9.52 -19.45 -4.35
CA GLU A 239 -8.84 -20.74 -4.31
C GLU A 239 -8.74 -21.44 -5.67
N HIS A 240 -9.69 -21.18 -6.57
CA HIS A 240 -9.79 -21.88 -7.86
C HIS A 240 -9.67 -20.93 -9.05
N PHE A 241 -9.34 -19.66 -8.81
CA PHE A 241 -9.42 -18.64 -9.85
C PHE A 241 -8.48 -18.91 -11.03
N ASP A 242 -9.04 -18.96 -12.25
CA ASP A 242 -8.26 -19.02 -13.48
C ASP A 242 -7.93 -17.60 -13.98
N PHE A 243 -6.65 -17.25 -13.90
CA PHE A 243 -6.14 -15.97 -14.37
C PHE A 243 -6.25 -15.79 -15.89
N GLN A 244 -6.46 -16.84 -16.68
CA GLN A 244 -6.72 -16.70 -18.13
C GLN A 244 -8.11 -16.10 -18.42
N GLN A 245 -8.99 -16.03 -17.43
CA GLN A 245 -10.35 -15.55 -17.62
C GLN A 245 -10.62 -14.15 -17.05
N VAL A 246 -9.62 -13.39 -16.58
CA VAL A 246 -9.83 -12.08 -15.92
C VAL A 246 -10.83 -11.19 -16.70
N GLY A 247 -11.95 -10.87 -16.05
CA GLY A 247 -12.99 -9.99 -16.58
C GLY A 247 -12.75 -8.53 -16.23
N ASP A 248 -13.64 -7.62 -16.67
CA ASP A 248 -13.54 -6.19 -16.33
C ASP A 248 -13.82 -5.93 -14.84
N GLN A 249 -14.75 -6.69 -14.27
CA GLN A 249 -15.06 -6.72 -12.84
C GLN A 249 -14.92 -8.15 -12.33
N ASN A 250 -14.06 -8.34 -11.33
CA ASN A 250 -13.83 -9.64 -10.73
C ASN A 250 -14.21 -9.57 -9.27
N THR A 251 -15.20 -10.36 -8.92
CA THR A 251 -15.75 -10.43 -7.57
C THR A 251 -15.60 -11.85 -7.05
N PHE A 252 -15.19 -11.95 -5.79
CA PHE A 252 -14.87 -13.21 -5.17
C PHE A 252 -15.71 -13.43 -3.93
N TRP A 253 -16.13 -14.67 -3.75
CA TRP A 253 -16.70 -15.13 -2.49
C TRP A 253 -15.72 -14.87 -1.34
N PRO A 254 -16.23 -14.64 -0.12
CA PRO A 254 -15.38 -14.56 1.06
C PRO A 254 -14.41 -15.74 1.15
N GLU A 255 -13.22 -15.49 1.67
CA GLU A 255 -12.21 -16.52 1.86
C GLU A 255 -12.76 -17.68 2.72
N GLY A 256 -12.45 -18.92 2.34
CA GLY A 256 -12.97 -20.12 3.00
C GLY A 256 -14.39 -20.54 2.57
N THR A 257 -15.06 -19.81 1.66
CA THR A 257 -16.36 -20.25 1.11
C THR A 257 -16.19 -21.56 0.34
N THR A 258 -16.87 -22.61 0.78
CA THR A 258 -16.80 -23.94 0.17
C THR A 258 -17.77 -24.09 -0.99
N THR A 259 -17.61 -25.15 -1.80
CA THR A 259 -18.57 -25.51 -2.86
C THR A 259 -19.99 -25.71 -2.32
N ALA A 260 -20.12 -26.31 -1.13
CA ALA A 260 -21.41 -26.50 -0.47
C ALA A 260 -22.05 -25.15 -0.09
N ASP A 261 -21.27 -24.19 0.40
CA ASP A 261 -21.77 -22.86 0.76
C ASP A 261 -22.27 -22.09 -0.47
N VAL A 262 -21.57 -22.21 -1.61
CA VAL A 262 -22.02 -21.63 -2.89
C VAL A 262 -23.32 -22.27 -3.36
N GLN A 263 -23.44 -23.61 -3.25
CA GLN A 263 -24.69 -24.31 -3.60
C GLN A 263 -25.87 -23.89 -2.69
N GLU A 264 -25.67 -23.82 -1.38
CA GLU A 264 -26.70 -23.37 -0.44
C GLU A 264 -27.08 -21.90 -0.68
N SER A 265 -26.11 -21.05 -1.01
CA SER A 265 -26.36 -19.65 -1.39
C SER A 265 -27.19 -19.54 -2.67
N LEU A 266 -26.97 -20.43 -3.65
CA LEU A 266 -27.77 -20.50 -4.87
C LEU A 266 -29.19 -20.96 -4.56
N VAL A 267 -29.36 -22.01 -3.75
CA VAL A 267 -30.68 -22.48 -3.30
C VAL A 267 -31.45 -21.35 -2.63
N GLU A 268 -30.80 -20.60 -1.74
CA GLU A 268 -31.41 -19.46 -1.06
C GLU A 268 -31.84 -18.35 -2.04
N ALA A 269 -31.03 -18.02 -3.04
CA ALA A 269 -31.39 -17.04 -4.07
C ALA A 269 -32.62 -17.50 -4.88
N LEU A 270 -32.69 -18.79 -5.23
CA LEU A 270 -33.86 -19.36 -5.92
C LEU A 270 -35.11 -19.41 -5.01
N ASP A 271 -34.95 -19.61 -3.70
CA ASP A 271 -36.06 -19.51 -2.73
C ASP A 271 -36.61 -18.10 -2.62
N MET A 272 -35.75 -17.08 -2.69
CA MET A 272 -36.19 -15.69 -2.75
C MET A 272 -36.98 -15.42 -4.04
N MET A 273 -36.47 -15.90 -5.18
CA MET A 273 -37.15 -15.80 -6.47
C MET A 273 -38.54 -16.43 -6.44
N ARG A 274 -38.68 -17.63 -5.84
CA ARG A 274 -39.99 -18.30 -5.67
C ARG A 274 -40.95 -17.48 -4.83
N ARG A 275 -40.49 -16.99 -3.67
CA ARG A 275 -41.31 -16.19 -2.75
C ARG A 275 -41.79 -14.88 -3.39
N ASN A 276 -40.94 -14.26 -4.20
CA ASN A 276 -41.26 -13.03 -4.92
C ASN A 276 -42.11 -13.29 -6.18
N GLN A 277 -42.31 -14.56 -6.57
CA GLN A 277 -42.94 -14.95 -7.84
C GLN A 277 -42.25 -14.32 -9.05
N ASP A 278 -40.93 -14.17 -8.97
CA ASP A 278 -40.13 -13.55 -10.02
C ASP A 278 -40.13 -14.43 -11.28
N GLN A 279 -40.31 -13.79 -12.44
CA GLN A 279 -40.02 -14.45 -13.70
C GLN A 279 -38.51 -14.59 -13.86
N PHE A 280 -38.04 -15.75 -14.32
CA PHE A 280 -36.62 -15.94 -14.62
C PHE A 280 -36.43 -16.24 -16.11
N PRO A 281 -36.51 -15.25 -17.01
CA PRO A 281 -36.24 -15.50 -18.43
C PRO A 281 -34.77 -15.96 -18.66
N PRO A 282 -34.51 -16.84 -19.64
CA PRO A 282 -33.15 -17.22 -20.02
C PRO A 282 -32.28 -16.01 -20.38
N ASN A 283 -30.98 -16.08 -20.04
CA ASN A 283 -29.96 -15.06 -20.31
C ASN A 283 -30.29 -13.67 -19.76
N LYS A 284 -31.09 -13.60 -18.68
CA LYS A 284 -31.38 -12.36 -17.96
C LYS A 284 -30.82 -12.43 -16.55
N LEU A 285 -30.09 -11.38 -16.19
CA LEU A 285 -29.52 -11.19 -14.88
C LEU A 285 -30.62 -10.96 -13.83
N ARG A 286 -30.54 -11.71 -12.74
CA ARG A 286 -31.31 -11.48 -11.52
C ARG A 286 -30.36 -11.23 -10.35
N ILE A 287 -30.81 -10.42 -9.40
CA ILE A 287 -30.01 -9.96 -8.26
C ILE A 287 -30.78 -10.23 -6.99
N TYR A 288 -30.15 -10.88 -6.02
CA TYR A 288 -30.76 -11.23 -4.74
C TYR A 288 -29.82 -10.89 -3.59
N GLN A 289 -30.38 -10.40 -2.48
CA GLN A 289 -29.65 -10.20 -1.23
C GLN A 289 -29.89 -11.38 -0.29
N LEU A 290 -28.85 -12.18 -0.07
CA LEU A 290 -28.89 -13.33 0.84
C LEU A 290 -28.99 -12.88 2.30
N ARG A 291 -29.38 -13.79 3.19
CA ARG A 291 -29.44 -13.60 4.66
C ARG A 291 -28.09 -13.24 5.25
N SER A 292 -26.99 -13.68 4.65
CA SER A 292 -25.63 -13.29 5.02
C SER A 292 -25.32 -11.81 4.76
N GLY A 293 -26.20 -11.10 4.05
CA GLY A 293 -25.97 -9.74 3.57
C GLY A 293 -25.22 -9.67 2.25
N VAL A 294 -24.71 -10.80 1.73
CA VAL A 294 -24.09 -10.88 0.40
C VAL A 294 -25.17 -10.73 -0.67
N VAL A 295 -24.93 -9.87 -1.64
CA VAL A 295 -25.76 -9.73 -2.83
C VAL A 295 -25.14 -10.53 -3.95
N VAL A 296 -25.95 -11.32 -4.63
CA VAL A 296 -25.53 -12.24 -5.68
C VAL A 296 -26.22 -11.95 -7.01
N ASN A 297 -25.53 -12.26 -8.08
CA ASN A 297 -26.03 -12.26 -9.44
C ASN A 297 -26.33 -13.71 -9.87
N VAL A 298 -27.48 -13.93 -10.51
CA VAL A 298 -27.90 -15.26 -11.02
C VAL A 298 -28.32 -15.12 -12.48
N ILE A 299 -27.77 -15.96 -13.36
CA ILE A 299 -28.19 -16.09 -14.76
C ILE A 299 -28.47 -17.56 -15.04
N ARG A 300 -29.60 -17.82 -15.69
CA ARG A 300 -29.92 -19.14 -16.24
C ARG A 300 -29.91 -19.15 -17.75
N ASN A 301 -29.65 -20.31 -18.35
CA ASN A 301 -29.81 -20.55 -19.77
C ASN A 301 -30.31 -21.99 -19.97
N ASN A 302 -31.35 -22.19 -20.79
CA ASN A 302 -31.86 -23.53 -21.15
C ASN A 302 -32.09 -24.53 -20.00
N GLY A 303 -32.49 -24.06 -18.81
CA GLY A 303 -32.72 -24.94 -17.65
C GLY A 303 -31.49 -25.20 -16.79
N GLU A 304 -30.36 -24.54 -17.07
CA GLU A 304 -29.14 -24.57 -16.28
C GLU A 304 -28.88 -23.18 -15.66
N ILE A 305 -28.39 -23.14 -14.41
CA ILE A 305 -27.78 -21.91 -13.88
C ILE A 305 -26.35 -21.81 -14.41
N VAL A 306 -26.13 -20.85 -15.32
CA VAL A 306 -24.86 -20.69 -16.04
C VAL A 306 -23.93 -19.67 -15.40
N GLN A 307 -24.47 -18.73 -14.59
CA GLN A 307 -23.65 -17.82 -13.79
C GLN A 307 -24.27 -17.62 -12.41
N PHE A 308 -23.44 -17.72 -11.37
CA PHE A 308 -23.79 -17.42 -10.00
C PHE A 308 -22.57 -16.89 -9.26
N TYR A 309 -22.64 -15.62 -8.82
CA TYR A 309 -21.47 -14.96 -8.22
C TYR A 309 -21.84 -13.83 -7.26
N PRO A 310 -20.98 -13.52 -6.28
CA PRO A 310 -21.23 -12.43 -5.36
C PRO A 310 -20.96 -11.11 -6.08
N ARG A 311 -21.84 -10.13 -5.88
CA ARG A 311 -21.69 -8.79 -6.42
C ARG A 311 -21.08 -7.84 -5.39
N HIS A 312 -21.51 -7.90 -4.13
CA HIS A 312 -20.96 -7.14 -3.00
C HIS A 312 -21.53 -7.67 -1.68
N GLY A 313 -20.95 -7.29 -0.55
CA GLY A 313 -21.46 -7.62 0.78
C GLY A 313 -20.33 -7.96 1.75
N PRO A 314 -20.65 -8.45 2.96
CA PRO A 314 -19.65 -8.81 3.95
C PRO A 314 -18.64 -9.83 3.39
N GLY A 315 -17.36 -9.49 3.45
CA GLY A 315 -16.26 -10.36 3.02
C GLY A 315 -16.07 -10.52 1.51
N VAL A 316 -16.95 -9.97 0.66
CA VAL A 316 -16.80 -10.04 -0.80
C VAL A 316 -15.61 -9.18 -1.22
N GLN A 317 -14.70 -9.77 -2.00
CA GLN A 317 -13.52 -9.08 -2.49
C GLN A 317 -13.69 -8.65 -3.93
N HIS A 318 -13.07 -7.53 -4.27
CA HIS A 318 -13.17 -6.88 -5.55
C HIS A 318 -11.79 -6.56 -6.10
N PHE A 319 -11.57 -6.96 -7.35
CA PHE A 319 -10.38 -6.58 -8.09
C PHE A 319 -10.75 -6.10 -9.49
N SER A 320 -10.08 -5.04 -9.92
CA SER A 320 -10.13 -4.61 -11.31
C SER A 320 -9.40 -5.60 -12.20
N LYS A 321 -9.67 -5.54 -13.50
CA LYS A 321 -8.91 -6.29 -14.51
C LYS A 321 -7.41 -6.05 -14.42
N GLN A 322 -7.01 -4.80 -14.25
CA GLN A 322 -5.60 -4.40 -14.17
C GLN A 322 -4.92 -5.04 -12.96
N GLU A 323 -5.58 -5.01 -11.80
CA GLU A 323 -5.05 -5.57 -10.55
C GLU A 323 -4.85 -7.09 -10.64
N LEU A 324 -5.85 -7.84 -11.13
CA LEU A 324 -5.69 -9.29 -11.29
C LEU A 324 -4.72 -9.68 -12.39
N THR A 325 -4.64 -8.90 -13.47
CA THR A 325 -3.64 -9.15 -14.51
C THR A 325 -2.23 -8.99 -13.93
N ALA A 326 -2.03 -7.94 -13.12
CA ALA A 326 -0.77 -7.70 -12.45
C ALA A 326 -0.42 -8.80 -11.44
N ILE A 327 -1.38 -9.23 -10.61
CA ILE A 327 -1.20 -10.36 -9.69
C ILE A 327 -0.88 -11.64 -10.48
N GLY A 328 -1.60 -11.92 -11.58
CA GLY A 328 -1.38 -13.10 -12.40
C GLY A 328 0.02 -13.15 -13.01
N ARG A 329 0.55 -12.01 -13.48
CA ARG A 329 1.94 -11.89 -13.96
C ARG A 329 2.96 -12.06 -12.85
N LEU A 330 2.73 -11.42 -11.70
CA LEU A 330 3.58 -11.60 -10.51
C LEU A 330 3.66 -13.07 -10.13
N LEU A 331 2.55 -13.80 -10.16
CA LEU A 331 2.48 -15.22 -9.86
C LEU A 331 2.95 -16.14 -10.99
N GLY A 332 3.28 -15.62 -12.17
CA GLY A 332 3.71 -16.41 -13.34
C GLY A 332 2.58 -17.23 -13.95
N ARG A 333 1.32 -16.84 -13.73
CA ARG A 333 0.10 -17.47 -14.29
C ARG A 333 -0.37 -16.80 -15.57
N LEU A 334 0.17 -15.63 -15.86
CA LEU A 334 -0.04 -14.89 -17.10
C LEU A 334 1.33 -14.57 -17.73
N PRO A 335 1.40 -14.52 -19.07
CA PRO A 335 2.60 -14.10 -19.79
C PRO A 335 2.91 -12.61 -19.66
#